data_AF-A0A1M3MIS9-F1
#
_entry.id   AF-A0A1M3MIS9-F1
#
_cell.length_a   1.000
_cell.length_b   1.000
_cell.length_c   1.000
_cell.angle_alpha   90.00
_cell.angle_beta   90.00
_cell.angle_gamma   90.00
#
_symmetry.space_group_name_H-M   'P 1'
#
loop_
_entity.id
_entity.type
_entity.pdbx_description
1 polymer ?
#
loop_
_entity_poly.entity_id
_entity_poly.type
_entity_poly.pdbx_seq_one_letter_code
_entity_poly.pdbx_strand_id
1 'polypeptide(L)'
;MGTGDMRNFIIAAGVIVTLAGCTTAGSGISPEVARAQKQQRQMMAECETRSFKRAMDKTRCMNNADQVALSVMGTDADLIRYRMAKRIEIAQRLDAGKISRATANSEITAVYSQVASEADRRRSQRMMAAAQFMAAQNQAAAMQSIANSQSRMANAMEDANDLNHPYRQTDPYEIIRRTNSM
;
A
#
# COMPACT_ATOMS: atom_id res chain seq x y z
N MET A 1 19.16 -59.65 -14.30
CA MET A 1 20.07 -58.50 -14.10
C MET A 1 19.29 -57.26 -14.50
N GLY A 2 18.70 -56.58 -13.53
CA GLY A 2 17.88 -55.37 -13.75
C GLY A 2 18.68 -54.13 -13.39
N THR A 3 18.87 -53.23 -14.35
CA THR A 3 19.43 -51.90 -14.14
C THR A 3 18.30 -50.94 -13.77
N GLY A 4 18.15 -50.67 -12.48
CA GLY A 4 17.29 -49.62 -11.97
C GLY A 4 18.05 -48.31 -11.87
N ASP A 5 17.91 -47.44 -12.87
CA ASP A 5 18.36 -46.05 -12.80
C ASP A 5 17.43 -45.24 -11.87
N MET A 6 17.84 -45.11 -10.62
CA MET A 6 17.24 -44.19 -9.65
C MET A 6 17.66 -42.76 -10.00
N ARG A 7 16.86 -42.09 -10.84
CA ARG A 7 16.88 -40.64 -11.06
C ARG A 7 16.39 -39.93 -9.80
N ASN A 8 17.27 -39.77 -8.81
CA ASN A 8 17.05 -38.89 -7.66
C ASN A 8 17.76 -37.56 -7.91
N PHE A 9 17.13 -36.68 -8.68
CA PHE A 9 17.50 -35.27 -8.72
C PHE A 9 16.31 -34.42 -8.29
N ILE A 10 16.27 -34.25 -6.96
CA ILE A 10 15.96 -33.01 -6.25
C ILE A 10 14.82 -32.20 -6.86
N ILE A 11 13.67 -32.34 -6.21
CA ILE A 11 12.55 -31.41 -6.19
C ILE A 11 13.09 -30.00 -5.99
N ALA A 12 13.34 -29.29 -7.08
CA ALA A 12 13.55 -27.85 -7.11
C ALA A 12 12.18 -27.21 -6.92
N ALA A 13 11.69 -27.22 -5.68
CA ALA A 13 10.60 -26.36 -5.26
C ALA A 13 11.12 -24.92 -5.30
N GLY A 14 11.07 -24.33 -6.49
CA GLY A 14 11.21 -22.90 -6.69
C GLY A 14 10.12 -22.21 -5.89
N VAL A 15 10.47 -21.71 -4.70
CA VAL A 15 9.63 -20.79 -3.95
C VAL A 15 9.69 -19.46 -4.70
N ILE A 16 8.87 -19.39 -5.73
CA ILE A 16 8.43 -18.17 -6.37
C ILE A 16 7.68 -17.40 -5.29
N VAL A 17 8.37 -16.50 -4.58
CA VAL A 17 7.72 -15.47 -3.76
C VAL A 17 7.16 -14.44 -4.73
N THR A 18 6.08 -14.81 -5.40
CA THR A 18 5.16 -13.86 -6.03
C THR A 18 4.45 -13.13 -4.92
N LEU A 19 4.93 -11.92 -4.63
CA LEU A 19 4.08 -10.83 -4.12
C LEU A 19 3.06 -10.35 -5.18
N ALA A 20 2.94 -11.07 -6.30
CA ALA A 20 1.81 -10.97 -7.20
C ALA A 20 0.67 -11.83 -6.63
N GLY A 21 -0.12 -11.23 -5.75
CA GLY A 21 -1.49 -11.68 -5.60
C GLY A 21 -2.14 -11.65 -6.99
N CYS A 22 -2.74 -12.77 -7.39
CA CYS A 22 -3.70 -12.80 -8.47
C CYS A 22 -4.90 -11.93 -8.08
N THR A 23 -4.83 -10.62 -8.31
CA THR A 23 -6.02 -9.77 -8.40
C THR A 23 -6.31 -9.54 -9.86
N THR A 24 -7.30 -10.26 -10.37
CA THR A 24 -8.02 -9.90 -11.57
C THR A 24 -8.61 -8.49 -11.40
N ALA A 25 -8.54 -7.70 -12.48
CA ALA A 25 -9.22 -6.43 -12.71
C ALA A 25 -8.77 -5.20 -11.88
N GLY A 26 -7.84 -4.44 -12.47
CA GLY A 26 -7.89 -2.97 -12.55
C GLY A 26 -7.58 -2.17 -11.28
N SER A 27 -6.30 -1.96 -10.96
CA SER A 27 -5.87 -0.88 -10.05
C SER A 27 -4.38 -0.53 -10.24
N GLY A 28 -4.10 0.55 -10.99
CA GLY A 28 -3.14 1.59 -10.58
C GLY A 28 -1.66 1.28 -10.31
N ILE A 29 -1.05 0.21 -10.81
CA ILE A 29 0.43 0.13 -10.79
C ILE A 29 0.97 1.10 -11.83
N SER A 30 1.76 2.09 -11.42
CA SER A 30 2.36 3.03 -12.36
C SER A 30 3.23 2.26 -13.37
N PRO A 31 3.29 2.68 -14.65
CA PRO A 31 4.16 2.03 -15.64
C PRO A 31 5.62 1.95 -15.19
N GLU A 32 6.07 2.90 -14.37
CA GLU A 32 7.40 2.92 -13.76
C GLU A 32 7.61 1.77 -12.77
N VAL A 33 6.66 1.56 -11.84
CA VAL A 33 6.71 0.44 -10.89
C VAL A 33 6.73 -0.90 -11.62
N ALA A 34 5.89 -1.05 -12.65
CA ALA A 34 5.85 -2.27 -13.46
C ALA A 34 7.18 -2.55 -14.19
N ARG A 35 7.82 -1.50 -14.75
CA ARG A 35 9.13 -1.59 -15.39
C ARG A 35 10.23 -1.97 -14.40
N ALA A 36 10.31 -1.28 -13.26
CA ALA A 36 11.30 -1.56 -12.23
C ALA A 36 11.17 -2.99 -11.69
N GLN A 37 9.95 -3.48 -11.45
CA GLN A 37 9.71 -4.86 -11.05
C GLN A 37 10.10 -5.87 -12.13
N LYS A 38 9.80 -5.59 -13.41
CA LYS A 38 10.20 -6.46 -14.52
C LYS A 38 11.72 -6.54 -14.61
N GLN A 39 12.41 -5.40 -14.54
CA GLN A 39 13.87 -5.33 -14.59
C GLN A 39 14.51 -6.05 -13.40
N GLN A 40 14.01 -5.82 -12.18
CA GLN A 40 14.46 -6.55 -10.99
C GLN A 40 14.32 -8.07 -11.19
N ARG A 41 13.15 -8.56 -11.64
CA ARG A 41 12.92 -10.00 -11.86
C ARG A 41 13.89 -10.59 -12.87
N GLN A 42 14.14 -9.87 -13.96
CA GLN A 42 15.09 -10.29 -14.99
C GLN A 42 16.51 -10.41 -14.42
N MET A 43 17.00 -9.37 -13.73
CA MET A 43 18.32 -9.38 -13.11
C MET A 43 18.45 -10.47 -12.05
N MET A 44 17.41 -10.70 -11.25
CA MET A 44 17.39 -11.79 -10.27
C MET A 44 17.51 -13.16 -10.94
N ALA A 45 16.79 -13.40 -12.05
CA ALA A 45 16.90 -14.65 -12.80
C ALA A 45 18.30 -14.84 -13.43
N GLU A 46 18.90 -13.77 -13.96
CA GLU A 46 20.28 -13.79 -14.45
C GLU A 46 21.27 -14.13 -13.33
N CYS A 47 21.10 -13.57 -12.14
CA CYS A 47 21.91 -13.90 -10.97
C CYS A 47 21.70 -15.33 -10.46
N GLU A 48 20.54 -15.95 -10.64
CA GLU A 48 20.31 -17.33 -10.21
C GLU A 48 20.92 -18.36 -11.16
N THR A 49 20.95 -18.06 -12.46
CA THR A 49 21.51 -18.95 -13.49
C THR A 49 23.04 -18.90 -13.57
N ARG A 50 23.64 -17.78 -13.13
CA ARG A 50 25.09 -17.61 -13.14
C ARG A 50 25.76 -18.41 -12.01
N SER A 51 26.87 -19.07 -12.32
CA SER A 51 27.72 -19.71 -11.32
C SER A 51 28.65 -18.67 -10.66
N PHE A 52 28.75 -18.73 -9.34
CA PHE A 52 29.63 -17.87 -8.55
C PHE A 52 30.58 -18.72 -7.72
N LYS A 53 31.85 -18.33 -7.70
CA LYS A 53 32.87 -18.99 -6.86
C LYS A 53 32.68 -18.66 -5.38
N ARG A 54 32.24 -17.43 -5.08
CA ARG A 54 32.00 -16.93 -3.73
C ARG A 54 30.54 -16.56 -3.54
N ALA A 55 30.01 -16.84 -2.35
CA ALA A 55 28.65 -16.44 -1.97
C ALA A 55 28.51 -14.91 -1.99
N MET A 56 29.57 -14.18 -1.62
CA MET A 56 29.57 -12.71 -1.68
C MET A 56 29.35 -12.16 -3.09
N ASP A 57 29.85 -12.82 -4.13
CA ASP A 57 29.65 -12.37 -5.51
C ASP A 57 28.21 -12.61 -5.96
N LYS A 58 27.61 -13.74 -5.58
CA LYS A 58 26.17 -13.99 -5.80
C LYS A 58 25.33 -12.93 -5.08
N THR A 59 25.63 -12.66 -3.80
CA THR A 59 24.92 -11.65 -3.01
C THR A 59 25.01 -10.26 -3.63
N ARG A 60 26.18 -9.85 -4.13
CA ARG A 60 26.33 -8.57 -4.84
C ARG A 60 25.43 -8.50 -6.07
N CYS A 61 25.39 -9.57 -6.87
CA CYS A 61 24.51 -9.65 -8.04
C CYS A 61 23.03 -9.46 -7.64
N MET A 62 22.56 -10.23 -6.65
CA MET A 62 21.16 -10.16 -6.20
C MET A 62 20.82 -8.81 -5.54
N ASN A 63 21.77 -8.21 -4.82
CA ASN A 63 21.56 -6.90 -4.19
C ASN A 63 21.52 -5.78 -5.23
N ASN A 64 22.30 -5.85 -6.31
CA ASN A 64 22.20 -4.92 -7.44
C ASN A 64 20.83 -5.01 -8.12
N ALA A 65 20.28 -6.22 -8.28
CA ALA A 65 18.93 -6.41 -8.80
C ALA A 65 17.87 -5.77 -7.88
N ASP A 66 17.99 -5.97 -6.56
CA ASP A 66 17.11 -5.35 -5.58
C ASP A 66 17.20 -3.82 -5.54
N GLN A 67 18.37 -3.27 -5.84
CA GLN A 67 18.59 -1.82 -5.86
C GLN A 67 17.75 -1.11 -6.93
N VAL A 68 17.46 -1.78 -8.06
CA VAL A 68 16.55 -1.27 -9.10
C VAL A 68 15.14 -1.04 -8.56
N ALA A 69 14.70 -1.87 -7.62
CA ALA A 69 13.36 -1.76 -7.05
C ALA A 69 13.25 -0.70 -5.95
N LEU A 70 14.37 -0.24 -5.36
CA LEU A 70 14.33 0.65 -4.19
C LEU A 70 13.59 1.97 -4.46
N SER A 71 13.74 2.56 -5.65
CA SER A 71 13.08 3.83 -5.99
C SER A 71 11.55 3.74 -6.03
N VAL A 72 11.02 2.54 -6.30
CA VAL A 72 9.58 2.32 -6.49
C VAL A 72 8.89 1.66 -5.29
N MET A 73 9.65 1.31 -4.23
CA MET A 73 9.12 0.61 -3.04
C MET A 73 8.53 1.54 -1.98
N GLY A 74 8.73 2.85 -2.11
CA GLY A 74 8.17 3.85 -1.20
C GLY A 74 8.49 3.56 0.27
N THR A 75 7.46 3.44 1.10
CA THR A 75 7.58 3.23 2.55
C THR A 75 8.15 1.87 2.95
N ASP A 76 8.21 0.90 2.03
CA ASP A 76 8.69 -0.46 2.31
C ASP A 76 10.14 -0.67 1.81
N ALA A 77 10.83 0.40 1.41
CA ALA A 77 12.23 0.36 0.95
C ALA A 77 13.22 -0.08 2.05
N ASP A 78 12.90 0.16 3.33
CA ASP A 78 13.68 -0.30 4.47
C ASP A 78 13.72 -1.83 4.56
N LEU A 79 12.62 -2.51 4.24
CA LEU A 79 12.56 -3.97 4.24
C LEU A 79 13.49 -4.60 3.18
N ILE A 80 13.62 -3.95 2.02
CA ILE A 80 14.55 -4.36 0.97
C ILE A 80 15.99 -4.16 1.44
N ARG A 81 16.31 -3.02 2.05
CA ARG A 81 17.65 -2.75 2.61
C ARG A 81 18.01 -3.75 3.72
N TYR A 82 17.06 -4.09 4.59
CA TYR A 82 17.22 -5.11 5.62
C TYR A 82 17.57 -6.48 4.99
N ARG A 83 16.82 -6.90 3.96
CA ARG A 83 17.11 -8.14 3.23
C ARG A 83 18.50 -8.13 2.61
N MET A 84 18.88 -7.04 1.95
CA MET A 84 20.20 -6.89 1.31
C MET A 84 21.33 -7.02 2.35
N ALA A 85 21.18 -6.38 3.51
CA ALA A 85 22.14 -6.47 4.61
C ALA A 85 22.26 -7.89 5.15
N LYS A 86 21.13 -8.59 5.35
CA LYS A 86 21.13 -9.97 5.83
C LYS A 86 21.75 -10.95 4.83
N ARG A 87 21.52 -10.77 3.52
CA ARG A 87 22.22 -11.58 2.51
C ARG A 87 23.74 -11.41 2.56
N ILE A 88 24.23 -10.20 2.87
CA ILE A 88 25.67 -9.94 3.02
C ILE A 88 26.21 -10.68 4.24
N GLU A 89 25.56 -10.54 5.39
CA GLU A 89 25.95 -11.22 6.63
C GLU A 89 26.03 -12.74 6.45
N ILE A 90 25.00 -13.34 5.84
CA ILE A 90 24.94 -14.79 5.59
C ILE A 90 26.02 -15.22 4.59
N ALA A 91 26.23 -14.47 3.51
CA ALA A 91 27.25 -14.77 2.52
C ALA A 91 28.67 -14.68 3.08
N GLN A 92 28.94 -13.70 3.96
CA GLN A 92 30.23 -13.60 4.67
C GLN A 92 30.46 -14.81 5.56
N ARG A 93 29.46 -15.25 6.33
CA ARG A 93 29.56 -16.44 7.20
C ARG A 93 29.75 -17.72 6.36
N LEU A 94 29.08 -17.83 5.23
CA LEU A 94 29.23 -18.97 4.31
C LEU A 94 30.62 -19.01 3.66
N ASP A 95 31.10 -17.88 3.13
CA ASP A 95 32.45 -17.78 2.54
C ASP A 95 33.54 -18.05 3.57
N ALA A 96 33.33 -17.66 4.83
CA ALA A 96 34.24 -17.92 5.93
C ALA A 96 34.13 -19.36 6.49
N GLY A 97 33.28 -20.22 5.91
CA GLY A 97 33.08 -21.60 6.37
C GLY A 97 32.40 -21.71 7.74
N LYS A 98 31.83 -20.63 8.27
CA LYS A 98 31.17 -20.59 9.60
C LYS A 98 29.79 -21.24 9.59
N ILE A 99 29.18 -21.38 8.41
CA ILE A 99 27.90 -22.06 8.21
C ILE A 99 27.96 -22.92 6.95
N SER A 100 27.14 -23.98 6.92
CA SER A 100 26.96 -24.80 5.72
C SER A 100 26.11 -24.07 4.67
N ARG A 101 26.19 -24.52 3.41
CA ARG A 101 25.31 -24.02 2.35
C ARG A 101 23.83 -24.27 2.67
N ALA A 102 23.49 -25.40 3.29
CA ALA A 102 22.11 -25.71 3.69
C ALA A 102 21.60 -24.73 4.75
N THR A 103 22.43 -24.43 5.76
CA THR A 103 22.13 -23.43 6.80
C THR A 103 21.94 -22.05 6.17
N ALA A 104 22.84 -21.64 5.28
CA ALA A 104 22.72 -20.36 4.57
C ALA A 104 21.41 -20.25 3.78
N ASN A 105 21.02 -21.30 3.04
CA ASN A 105 19.76 -21.32 2.30
C ASN A 105 18.53 -21.21 3.21
N SER A 106 18.55 -21.89 4.35
CA SER A 106 17.49 -21.80 5.36
C SER A 106 17.39 -20.39 5.95
N GLU A 107 18.52 -19.81 6.38
CA GLU A 107 18.57 -18.45 6.93
C GLU A 107 18.10 -17.41 5.90
N ILE A 108 18.53 -17.53 4.65
CA ILE A 108 18.07 -16.66 3.56
C ILE A 108 16.54 -16.77 3.38
N THR A 109 16.00 -17.99 3.35
CA THR A 109 14.55 -18.22 3.21
C THR A 109 13.76 -17.61 4.36
N ALA A 110 14.26 -17.73 5.59
CA ALA A 110 13.67 -17.12 6.77
C ALA A 110 13.64 -15.58 6.65
N VAL A 111 14.71 -14.96 6.17
CA VAL A 111 14.75 -13.50 5.92
C VAL A 111 13.70 -13.08 4.89
N TYR A 112 13.52 -13.83 3.80
CA TYR A 112 12.46 -13.55 2.82
C TYR A 112 11.06 -13.64 3.43
N SER A 113 10.79 -14.68 4.22
CA SER A 113 9.51 -14.86 4.89
C SER A 113 9.22 -13.75 5.91
N GLN A 114 10.23 -13.32 6.66
CA GLN A 114 10.12 -12.22 7.62
C GLN A 114 9.77 -10.90 6.90
N VAL A 115 10.46 -10.60 5.80
CA VAL A 115 10.22 -9.40 5.00
C VAL A 115 8.83 -9.42 4.36
N ALA A 116 8.40 -10.56 3.83
CA ALA A 116 7.06 -10.70 3.25
C ALA A 116 5.97 -10.51 4.31
N SER A 117 6.10 -11.19 5.45
CA SER A 117 5.15 -11.08 6.57
C SER A 117 5.04 -9.64 7.08
N GLU A 118 6.16 -8.92 7.20
CA GLU A 118 6.16 -7.53 7.64
C GLU A 118 5.53 -6.59 6.59
N ALA A 119 5.79 -6.80 5.30
CA ALA A 119 5.16 -6.05 4.23
C ALA A 119 3.64 -6.25 4.20
N ASP A 120 3.18 -7.48 4.39
CA ASP A 120 1.75 -7.81 4.46
C ASP A 120 1.09 -7.22 5.71
N ARG A 121 1.79 -7.26 6.86
CA ARG A 121 1.35 -6.61 8.10
C ARG A 121 1.15 -5.11 7.88
N ARG A 122 2.14 -4.42 7.30
CA ARG A 122 2.06 -2.98 6.99
C ARG A 122 0.94 -2.68 6.01
N ARG A 123 0.78 -3.50 4.97
CA ARG A 123 -0.31 -3.36 4.00
C ARG A 123 -1.67 -3.50 4.67
N SER A 124 -1.86 -4.51 5.50
CA SER A 124 -3.09 -4.74 6.24
C SER A 124 -3.42 -3.57 7.18
N GLN A 125 -2.42 -3.04 7.88
CA GLN A 125 -2.57 -1.83 8.71
C GLN A 125 -3.00 -0.60 7.90
N ARG A 126 -2.38 -0.37 6.73
CA ARG A 126 -2.77 0.72 5.82
C ARG A 126 -4.20 0.56 5.30
N MET A 127 -4.62 -0.66 4.96
CA MET A 127 -6.00 -0.93 4.52
C MET A 127 -7.00 -0.70 5.64
N MET A 128 -6.71 -1.15 6.87
CA MET A 128 -7.57 -0.89 8.03
C MET A 128 -7.68 0.60 8.33
N ALA A 129 -6.56 1.34 8.31
CA ALA A 129 -6.57 2.79 8.51
C ALA A 129 -7.37 3.52 7.42
N ALA A 130 -7.21 3.12 6.15
CA ALA A 130 -7.99 3.67 5.05
C ALA A 130 -9.50 3.36 5.19
N ALA A 131 -9.86 2.15 5.60
CA ALA A 131 -11.24 1.76 5.85
C ALA A 131 -11.86 2.58 6.99
N GLN A 132 -11.13 2.77 8.09
CA GLN A 132 -11.55 3.62 9.21
C GLN A 132 -11.73 5.07 8.78
N PHE A 133 -10.80 5.60 7.97
CA PHE A 133 -10.90 6.95 7.44
C PHE A 133 -12.12 7.12 6.52
N MET A 134 -12.41 6.15 5.65
CA MET A 134 -13.61 6.16 4.80
C MET A 134 -14.89 6.06 5.64
N ALA A 135 -14.91 5.22 6.67
CA ALA A 135 -16.06 5.12 7.57
C ALA A 135 -16.33 6.43 8.32
N ALA A 136 -15.28 7.08 8.82
CA ALA A 136 -15.37 8.39 9.48
C ALA A 136 -15.85 9.48 8.52
N GLN A 137 -15.36 9.51 7.28
CA GLN A 137 -15.84 10.45 6.25
C GLN A 137 -17.31 10.24 5.92
N ASN A 138 -17.76 9.00 5.76
CA ASN A 138 -19.17 8.70 5.48
C ASN A 138 -20.07 9.14 6.64
N GLN A 139 -19.62 8.96 7.89
CA GLN A 139 -20.35 9.42 9.06
C GLN A 139 -20.41 10.95 9.15
N ALA A 140 -19.30 11.63 8.86
CA ALA A 140 -19.26 13.10 8.80
C ALA A 140 -20.18 13.66 7.72
N ALA A 141 -20.17 13.06 6.52
CA ALA A 141 -21.06 13.44 5.43
C ALA A 141 -22.54 13.23 5.78
N ALA A 142 -22.87 12.14 6.48
CA ALA A 142 -24.23 11.88 6.96
C ALA A 142 -24.68 12.88 8.05
N MET A 143 -23.80 13.25 8.98
CA MET A 143 -24.13 14.29 9.96
C MET A 143 -24.33 15.66 9.30
N GLN A 144 -23.52 15.98 8.29
CA GLN A 144 -23.65 17.25 7.57
C GLN A 144 -24.93 17.32 6.73
N SER A 145 -25.39 16.21 6.16
CA SER A 145 -26.69 16.18 5.47
C SER A 145 -27.87 16.36 6.43
N ILE A 146 -27.80 15.81 7.65
CA ILE A 146 -28.79 16.02 8.71
C ILE A 146 -28.77 17.46 9.22
N ALA A 147 -27.59 18.06 9.42
CA ALA A 147 -27.48 19.46 9.82
C ALA A 147 -28.09 20.39 8.76
N ASN A 148 -27.79 20.12 7.48
CA ASN A 148 -28.35 20.87 6.37
C ASN A 148 -29.88 20.69 6.27
N SER A 149 -30.43 19.50 6.51
CA SER A 149 -31.88 19.30 6.50
C SER A 149 -32.57 20.02 7.66
N GLN A 150 -31.99 20.02 8.86
CA GLN A 150 -32.51 20.78 10.00
C GLN A 150 -32.50 22.29 9.74
N SER A 151 -31.42 22.85 9.17
CA SER A 151 -31.38 24.27 8.82
C SER A 151 -32.46 24.66 7.80
N ARG A 152 -32.73 23.80 6.80
CA ARG A 152 -33.80 24.04 5.83
C ARG A 152 -35.18 23.97 6.46
N MET A 153 -35.41 23.05 7.39
CA MET A 153 -36.67 22.96 8.13
C MET A 153 -36.87 24.17 9.04
N ALA A 154 -35.82 24.64 9.72
CA ALA A 154 -35.87 25.84 10.55
C ALA A 154 -36.22 27.08 9.71
N ASN A 155 -35.52 27.30 8.59
CA ASN A 155 -35.82 28.42 7.68
C ASN A 155 -37.24 28.33 7.10
N ALA A 156 -37.70 27.12 6.75
CA ALA A 156 -39.07 26.93 6.25
C ALA A 156 -40.14 27.23 7.32
N MET A 157 -39.86 26.95 8.59
CA MET A 157 -40.76 27.33 9.69
C MET A 157 -40.76 28.84 9.95
N GLU A 158 -39.62 29.51 9.80
CA GLU A 158 -39.50 30.97 9.92
C GLU A 158 -40.26 31.68 8.78
N ASP A 159 -40.05 31.27 7.53
CA ASP A 159 -40.81 31.77 6.36
C ASP A 159 -42.33 31.53 6.51
N ALA A 160 -42.73 30.36 7.00
CA ALA A 160 -44.15 30.05 7.23
C ALA A 160 -44.76 30.88 8.36
N ASN A 161 -43.96 31.26 9.37
CA ASN A 161 -44.42 32.14 10.45
C ASN A 161 -44.57 33.59 9.98
N ASP A 162 -43.66 34.08 9.13
CA ASP A 162 -43.76 35.42 8.51
C ASP A 162 -44.99 35.53 7.58
N LEU A 163 -45.31 34.46 6.84
CA LEU A 163 -46.53 34.39 6.02
C LEU A 163 -47.83 34.39 6.85
N ASN A 164 -47.77 33.93 8.12
CA ASN A 164 -48.89 33.96 9.06
C ASN A 164 -49.00 35.29 9.84
N HIS A 165 -48.17 36.28 9.51
CA HIS A 165 -48.29 37.67 9.95
C HIS A 165 -48.57 38.63 8.78
N PRO A 166 -49.73 38.52 8.10
CA PRO A 166 -50.12 39.47 7.05
C PRO A 166 -50.44 40.89 7.57
N TYR A 167 -50.31 41.13 8.89
CA TYR A 167 -50.59 42.42 9.54
C TYR A 167 -49.38 42.95 10.32
N ARG A 168 -48.20 43.05 9.69
CA ARG A 168 -47.36 44.23 9.93
C ARG A 168 -47.80 45.31 8.94
N GLN A 169 -48.99 45.82 9.22
CA GLN A 169 -49.57 46.98 8.56
C GLN A 169 -48.60 48.13 8.83
N THR A 170 -47.80 48.51 7.82
CA THR A 170 -47.21 49.84 7.78
C THR A 170 -48.36 50.81 7.93
N ASP A 171 -48.32 51.59 9.02
CA ASP A 171 -49.40 52.49 9.38
C ASP A 171 -49.66 53.45 8.21
N PRO A 172 -50.83 53.41 7.55
CA PRO A 172 -51.11 54.25 6.38
C PRO A 172 -51.06 55.76 6.69
N TYR A 173 -50.99 56.15 7.97
CA TYR A 173 -50.82 57.54 8.38
C TYR A 173 -49.38 58.07 8.30
N GLU A 174 -48.37 57.24 8.02
CA GLU A 174 -46.99 57.71 7.88
C GLU A 174 -46.73 58.39 6.52
N ILE A 175 -47.46 58.01 5.47
CA ILE A 175 -47.34 58.61 4.13
C ILE A 175 -47.94 60.03 4.11
N ILE A 176 -49.02 60.26 4.88
CA ILE A 176 -49.69 61.56 4.95
C ILE A 176 -48.89 62.59 5.77
N ARG A 177 -47.99 62.13 6.65
CA ARG A 177 -47.17 63.04 7.47
C ARG A 177 -45.98 63.65 6.71
N ARG A 178 -45.60 63.10 5.54
CA ARG A 178 -44.54 63.68 4.67
C ARG A 178 -45.04 64.72 3.65
N THR A 179 -46.35 64.80 3.38
CA THR A 179 -46.90 65.74 2.39
C THR A 179 -47.38 67.06 2.98
N ASN A 180 -47.38 67.22 4.32
CA ASN A 180 -47.78 68.46 5.00
C ASN A 180 -46.59 69.23 5.62
N SER A 181 -45.38 69.03 5.09
CA SER A 181 -44.22 69.88 5.37
C SER A 181 -43.77 70.58 4.08
N MET A 182 -44.65 71.43 3.56
CA MET A 182 -44.32 72.53 2.65
C MET A 182 -45.12 73.76 3.08
#